data_AF-A0A259J4Y7-F1
#
_entry.id   AF-A0A259J4Y7-F1
#
_cell.length_a   1.000
_cell.length_b   1.000
_cell.length_c   1.000
_cell.angle_alpha   90.00
_cell.angle_beta   90.00
_cell.angle_gamma   90.00
#
_symmetry.space_group_name_H-M   'P 1'
#
loop_
_entity.id
_entity.type
_entity.pdbx_description
1 polymer ?
#
loop_
_entity_poly.entity_id
_entity_poly.type
_entity_poly.pdbx_seq_one_letter_code
_entity_poly.pdbx_strand_id
1 'polypeptide(L)'
;MQSADADLDHLMIASQAGDAQAHRELLRRASTHLRAYFRRQLSRYGHGLDAAEDLLQDTLLVIHTRRQAYLPGSPVLAWIYGIARYKLIDFLRARHRSFFHLPIEDAEHVADHDGYEGIDTARELRKALASLPNNFRLPIEYV
;
A
#
# COMPACT_ATOMS: atom_id res chain seq x y z
N MET A 1 6.78 2.61 17.75
CA MET A 1 6.51 1.99 16.44
C MET A 1 7.14 0.60 16.33
N GLN A 2 8.45 0.44 16.55
CA GLN A 2 9.19 -0.84 16.39
C GLN A 2 8.58 -2.08 17.09
N SER A 3 8.00 -1.93 18.29
CA SER A 3 7.35 -3.06 18.99
C SER A 3 6.07 -3.55 18.31
N ALA A 4 5.28 -2.66 17.69
CA ALA A 4 4.05 -3.05 17.01
C ALA A 4 4.33 -3.76 15.68
N ASP A 5 5.45 -3.40 15.03
CA ASP A 5 5.91 -4.02 13.80
C ASP A 5 6.48 -5.43 14.09
N ALA A 6 7.28 -5.56 15.15
CA ALA A 6 7.80 -6.85 15.61
C ALA A 6 6.68 -7.84 15.99
N ASP A 7 5.58 -7.34 16.56
CA ASP A 7 4.39 -8.16 16.82
C ASP A 7 3.74 -8.67 15.51
N LEU A 8 3.65 -7.82 14.48
CA LEU A 8 3.09 -8.20 13.17
C LEU A 8 3.97 -9.22 12.45
N ASP A 9 5.29 -9.07 12.55
CA ASP A 9 6.26 -10.02 11.99
C ASP A 9 6.08 -11.41 12.63
N HIS A 10 5.97 -11.47 13.96
CA HIS A 10 5.72 -12.73 14.67
C HIS A 10 4.37 -13.35 14.28
N LEU A 11 3.30 -12.55 14.19
CA LEU A 11 1.98 -13.03 13.79
C LEU A 11 1.96 -13.57 12.35
N MET A 12 2.73 -12.98 11.43
CA MET A 12 2.87 -13.48 10.06
C MET A 12 3.58 -14.84 10.03
N ILE A 13 4.67 -14.99 10.77
CA ILE A 13 5.42 -16.26 10.83
C ILE A 13 4.54 -17.37 11.42
N ALA A 14 3.83 -17.09 12.52
CA ALA A 14 2.90 -18.05 13.11
C ALA A 14 1.73 -18.38 12.16
N SER A 15 1.23 -17.39 11.40
CA SER A 15 0.21 -17.60 10.37
C SER A 15 0.70 -18.48 9.21
N GLN A 16 1.95 -18.33 8.77
CA GLN A 16 2.57 -19.21 7.78
C GLN A 16 2.65 -20.66 8.29
N ALA A 17 2.93 -20.85 9.58
CA ALA A 17 2.96 -22.14 10.25
C ALA A 17 1.55 -22.76 10.50
N GLY A 18 0.48 -22.05 10.15
CA GLY A 18 -0.89 -22.56 10.24
C GLY A 18 -1.66 -22.16 11.51
N ASP A 19 -1.11 -21.27 12.34
CA ASP A 19 -1.83 -20.74 13.50
C ASP A 19 -2.98 -19.82 13.05
N ALA A 20 -4.21 -20.33 13.17
CA ALA A 20 -5.42 -19.61 12.78
C ALA A 20 -5.72 -18.38 13.66
N GLN A 21 -5.32 -18.38 14.93
CA GLN A 21 -5.54 -17.25 15.83
C GLN A 21 -4.55 -16.13 15.52
N ALA A 22 -3.28 -16.47 15.32
CA ALA A 22 -2.26 -15.52 14.87
C ALA A 22 -2.63 -14.92 13.51
N HIS A 23 -3.15 -15.73 12.58
CA HIS A 23 -3.63 -15.24 11.27
C HIS A 23 -4.79 -14.26 11.40
N ARG A 24 -5.76 -14.54 12.27
CA ARG A 24 -6.89 -13.63 12.50
C ARG A 24 -6.42 -12.31 13.09
N GLU A 25 -5.51 -12.37 14.07
CA GLU A 25 -4.97 -11.17 14.71
C GLU A 25 -4.09 -10.35 13.76
N LEU A 26 -3.29 -11.01 12.93
CA LEU A 26 -2.53 -10.38 11.84
C LEU A 26 -3.45 -9.57 10.93
N LEU A 27 -4.51 -10.20 10.39
CA LEU A 27 -5.45 -9.52 9.50
C LEU A 27 -6.19 -8.39 10.21
N ARG A 28 -6.57 -8.56 11.48
CA ARG A 28 -7.24 -7.51 12.27
C ARG A 28 -6.35 -6.27 12.41
N ARG A 29 -5.08 -6.46 12.80
CA ARG A 29 -4.12 -5.35 12.95
C ARG A 29 -3.81 -4.70 11.60
N ALA A 30 -3.52 -5.51 10.58
CA ALA A 30 -3.30 -5.02 9.22
C ALA A 30 -4.49 -4.19 8.71
N SER A 31 -5.72 -4.61 9.01
CA SER A 31 -6.93 -3.88 8.60
C SER A 31 -6.98 -2.45 9.16
N THR A 32 -6.58 -2.25 10.42
CA THR A 32 -6.53 -0.92 11.03
C THR A 32 -5.55 -0.01 10.30
N HIS A 33 -4.34 -0.51 10.01
CA HIS A 33 -3.31 0.23 9.28
C HIS A 33 -3.72 0.55 7.84
N LEU A 34 -4.27 -0.43 7.13
CA LEU A 34 -4.71 -0.32 5.75
C LEU A 34 -5.91 0.62 5.60
N ARG A 35 -6.89 0.55 6.51
CA ARG A 35 -8.05 1.45 6.50
C ARG A 35 -7.63 2.91 6.65
N ALA A 36 -6.74 3.21 7.60
CA ALA A 36 -6.20 4.56 7.77
C ALA A 36 -5.43 5.03 6.53
N TYR A 37 -4.62 4.15 5.94
CA TYR A 37 -3.88 4.42 4.71
C TYR A 37 -4.80 4.73 3.53
N PHE A 38 -5.75 3.85 3.20
CA PHE A 38 -6.64 4.04 2.06
C PHE A 38 -7.55 5.25 2.24
N ARG A 39 -8.11 5.49 3.43
CA ARG A 39 -8.90 6.70 3.71
C ARG A 39 -8.09 7.97 3.43
N ARG A 40 -6.84 8.04 3.92
CA ARG A 40 -5.96 9.20 3.69
C ARG A 40 -5.60 9.37 2.21
N GLN A 41 -5.36 8.27 1.49
CA GLN A 41 -4.99 8.37 0.08
C GLN A 41 -6.20 8.74 -0.79
N LEU A 42 -7.33 8.07 -0.61
CA LEU A 42 -8.53 8.26 -1.44
C LEU A 42 -9.19 9.62 -1.22
N SER A 43 -9.16 10.15 0.00
CA SER A 43 -9.66 11.51 0.25
C SER A 43 -8.90 12.57 -0.56
N ARG A 44 -7.60 12.37 -0.80
CA ARG A 44 -6.79 13.26 -1.65
C ARG A 44 -7.22 13.24 -3.11
N TYR A 45 -7.82 12.14 -3.58
CA TYR A 45 -8.31 11.99 -4.96
C TYR A 45 -9.84 12.14 -5.07
N GLY A 46 -10.51 12.67 -4.05
CA GLY A 46 -11.95 12.89 -4.07
C GLY A 46 -12.79 11.61 -4.03
N HIS A 47 -12.23 10.49 -3.54
CA HIS A 47 -12.94 9.22 -3.42
C HIS A 47 -13.51 8.98 -2.02
N GLY A 48 -14.68 8.35 -1.99
CA GLY A 48 -15.45 8.09 -0.77
C GLY A 48 -14.94 6.91 0.06
N LEU A 49 -15.62 6.70 1.18
CA LEU A 49 -15.29 5.66 2.16
C LEU A 49 -15.45 4.24 1.60
N ASP A 50 -16.43 4.03 0.73
CA ASP A 50 -16.75 2.72 0.17
C ASP A 50 -15.57 2.16 -0.65
N ALA A 51 -14.96 2.99 -1.49
CA ALA A 51 -13.75 2.62 -2.24
C ALA A 51 -12.56 2.25 -1.32
N ALA A 52 -12.50 2.82 -0.11
CA ALA A 52 -11.47 2.49 0.86
C ALA A 52 -11.68 1.10 1.48
N GLU A 53 -12.93 0.73 1.78
CA GLU A 53 -13.27 -0.59 2.30
C GLU A 53 -13.13 -1.68 1.23
N ASP A 54 -13.48 -1.37 -0.03
CA ASP A 54 -13.26 -2.29 -1.16
C ASP A 54 -11.77 -2.60 -1.35
N LEU A 55 -10.93 -1.56 -1.44
CA LEU A 55 -9.48 -1.72 -1.55
C LEU A 55 -8.86 -2.44 -0.36
N LEU A 56 -9.39 -2.19 0.85
CA LEU A 56 -9.00 -2.91 2.05
C LEU A 56 -9.29 -4.41 1.90
N GLN A 57 -10.52 -4.78 1.53
CA GLN A 57 -10.93 -6.17 1.38
C GLN A 57 -10.08 -6.89 0.33
N ASP A 58 -9.89 -6.27 -0.82
CA ASP A 58 -9.03 -6.76 -1.90
C ASP A 58 -7.59 -7.00 -1.44
N THR A 59 -7.05 -6.08 -0.65
CA THR A 59 -5.69 -6.17 -0.11
C THR A 59 -5.57 -7.30 0.91
N LEU A 60 -6.53 -7.44 1.83
CA LEU A 60 -6.56 -8.52 2.81
C LEU A 60 -6.68 -9.89 2.14
N LEU A 61 -7.43 -9.99 1.04
CA LEU A 61 -7.53 -11.22 0.25
C LEU A 61 -6.19 -11.59 -0.38
N VAL A 62 -5.45 -10.63 -0.92
CA VAL A 62 -4.09 -10.88 -1.43
C VAL A 62 -3.13 -11.28 -0.31
N ILE A 63 -3.19 -10.62 0.85
CA ILE A 63 -2.39 -11.00 2.03
C ILE A 63 -2.70 -12.44 2.43
N HIS A 64 -3.97 -12.81 2.56
CA HIS A 64 -4.37 -14.16 2.95
C HIS A 64 -3.87 -15.24 1.98
N THR A 65 -4.07 -15.01 0.68
CA THR A 65 -3.72 -15.97 -0.38
C THR A 65 -2.22 -16.06 -0.62
N ARG A 66 -1.49 -14.96 -0.46
CA ARG A 66 -0.04 -14.88 -0.72
C ARG A 66 0.82 -14.90 0.53
N ARG A 67 0.25 -15.10 1.72
CA ARG A 67 1.03 -15.12 2.98
C ARG A 67 2.23 -16.08 2.93
N GLN A 68 2.13 -17.20 2.22
CA GLN A 68 3.23 -18.17 2.10
C GLN A 68 4.40 -17.67 1.23
N ALA A 69 4.18 -16.63 0.42
CA ALA A 69 5.22 -15.99 -0.38
C ALA A 69 5.99 -14.89 0.38
N TYR A 70 5.55 -14.53 1.59
CA TYR A 70 6.29 -13.62 2.45
C TYR A 70 7.60 -14.29 2.91
N LEU A 71 8.70 -13.54 2.87
CA LEU A 71 10.02 -14.00 3.30
C LEU A 71 10.29 -13.52 4.73
N PRO A 72 10.42 -14.42 5.71
CA PRO A 72 10.80 -14.05 7.07
C PRO A 72 12.11 -13.25 7.10
N GLY A 73 12.17 -12.23 7.95
CA GLY A 73 13.30 -11.30 8.04
C GLY A 73 13.13 -10.00 7.24
N SER A 74 12.09 -9.90 6.40
CA SER A 74 11.65 -8.63 5.81
C SER A 74 10.53 -8.00 6.66
N PRO A 75 10.42 -6.68 6.83
CA PRO A 75 9.31 -6.12 7.61
C PRO A 75 7.93 -6.40 6.99
N VAL A 76 7.00 -7.01 7.74
CA VAL A 76 5.67 -7.40 7.25
C VAL A 76 4.87 -6.20 6.76
N LEU A 77 4.92 -5.08 7.49
CA LEU A 77 4.20 -3.87 7.08
C LEU A 77 4.67 -3.34 5.72
N ALA A 78 5.97 -3.43 5.41
CA ALA A 78 6.48 -2.99 4.11
C ALA A 78 5.92 -3.87 2.98
N TRP A 79 5.85 -5.19 3.19
CA TRP A 79 5.24 -6.12 2.24
C TRP A 79 3.74 -5.85 2.05
N ILE A 80 3.00 -5.64 3.14
CA ILE A 80 1.57 -5.27 3.13
C ILE A 80 1.34 -3.96 2.36
N TYR A 81 2.11 -2.91 2.65
CA TYR A 81 1.97 -1.62 1.98
C TYR A 81 2.37 -1.67 0.50
N GLY A 82 3.30 -2.54 0.12
CA GLY A 82 3.60 -2.81 -1.29
C GLY A 82 2.38 -3.30 -2.06
N ILE A 83 1.65 -4.27 -1.50
CA ILE A 83 0.38 -4.77 -2.06
C ILE A 83 -0.67 -3.66 -2.11
N ALA A 84 -0.86 -2.95 -0.99
CA ALA A 84 -1.86 -1.88 -0.87
C ALA A 84 -1.62 -0.76 -1.89
N ARG A 85 -0.36 -0.35 -2.08
CA ARG A 85 0.03 0.65 -3.06
C ARG A 85 -0.25 0.19 -4.49
N TYR A 86 0.07 -1.06 -4.81
CA TYR A 86 -0.23 -1.62 -6.13
C TYR A 86 -1.74 -1.57 -6.40
N LYS A 87 -2.56 -2.02 -5.45
CA LYS A 87 -4.03 -2.00 -5.54
C LYS A 87 -4.59 -0.58 -5.70
N LEU A 88 -4.08 0.37 -4.92
CA LEU A 88 -4.48 1.78 -5.04
C LEU A 88 -4.16 2.36 -6.43
N ILE A 89 -2.96 2.11 -6.94
CA ILE A 89 -2.55 2.63 -8.26
C ILE A 89 -3.41 2.02 -9.36
N ASP A 90 -3.70 0.72 -9.28
CA ASP A 90 -4.56 0.04 -10.25
C ASP A 90 -5.98 0.61 -10.24
N PHE A 91 -6.55 0.83 -9.05
CA PHE A 91 -7.84 1.49 -8.86
C PHE A 91 -7.87 2.90 -9.47
N LEU A 92 -6.87 3.74 -9.16
CA LEU A 92 -6.81 5.10 -9.68
C LEU A 92 -6.63 5.12 -11.22
N ARG A 93 -5.83 4.21 -11.78
CA ARG A 93 -5.67 4.05 -13.24
C ARG A 93 -6.96 3.64 -13.93
N ALA A 94 -7.68 2.68 -13.37
CA ALA A 94 -8.96 2.23 -13.91
C ALA A 94 -9.97 3.39 -13.92
N ARG A 95 -10.05 4.15 -12.82
CA ARG A 95 -10.98 5.26 -12.70
C ARG A 95 -10.62 6.43 -13.61
N HIS A 96 -9.33 6.76 -13.73
CA HIS A 96 -8.85 7.75 -14.70
C HIS A 96 -9.28 7.37 -16.12
N ARG A 97 -9.04 6.13 -16.57
CA ARG A 97 -9.51 5.67 -17.89
C ARG A 97 -11.03 5.79 -18.05
N SER A 98 -11.81 5.44 -17.03
CA SER A 98 -13.27 5.62 -17.06
C SER A 98 -13.67 7.08 -17.23
N PHE A 99 -12.93 8.05 -16.68
CA PHE A 99 -13.17 9.48 -16.90
C PHE A 99 -12.93 9.91 -18.36
N PHE A 100 -11.93 9.36 -19.05
CA PHE A 100 -11.71 9.63 -20.49
C PHE A 100 -12.73 8.96 -21.42
N HIS A 101 -13.60 8.10 -20.89
CA HIS A 101 -14.70 7.51 -21.63
C HIS A 101 -16.05 8.18 -21.37
N LEU A 102 -16.10 9.32 -20.66
CA LEU A 102 -17.32 10.13 -20.61
C LEU A 102 -17.59 10.78 -21.98
N PRO A 103 -18.86 10.93 -22.39
CA PRO A 103 -19.24 11.78 -23.50
C PRO A 103 -18.60 13.17 -23.36
N ILE A 104 -18.15 13.76 -24.47
CA ILE A 104 -17.41 15.04 -24.51
C ILE A 104 -18.13 16.16 -23.75
N GLU A 105 -19.46 16.09 -23.68
CA GLU A 105 -20.34 17.02 -22.98
C GLU A 105 -20.09 17.11 -21.47
N ASP A 106 -19.51 16.08 -20.83
CA ASP A 106 -19.25 16.04 -19.38
C ASP A 106 -17.76 16.22 -19.00
N ALA A 107 -16.87 16.40 -19.99
CA ALA A 107 -15.42 16.41 -19.80
C ALA A 107 -14.86 17.70 -19.16
N GLU A 108 -15.62 18.80 -19.17
CA GLU A 108 -15.14 20.13 -18.74
C GLU A 108 -14.80 20.24 -17.25
N HIS A 109 -15.25 19.31 -16.40
CA HIS A 109 -15.07 19.38 -14.94
C HIS A 109 -13.88 18.58 -14.39
N VAL A 110 -13.13 17.85 -15.23
CA VAL A 110 -12.12 16.87 -14.76
C VAL A 110 -10.70 17.46 -14.71
N ALA A 111 -10.45 18.63 -15.31
CA ALA A 111 -9.09 19.13 -15.55
C ALA A 111 -8.38 19.78 -14.34
N ASP A 112 -9.00 19.88 -13.16
CA ASP A 112 -8.48 20.74 -12.07
C ASP A 112 -7.78 20.00 -10.92
N HIS A 113 -7.34 18.75 -11.09
CA HIS A 113 -6.70 17.98 -9.99
C HIS A 113 -5.36 17.33 -10.34
N ASP A 114 -4.48 18.07 -11.02
CA ASP A 114 -3.08 17.67 -11.27
C ASP A 114 -2.11 18.17 -10.16
N GLY A 115 -2.54 18.07 -8.90
CA GLY A 115 -1.73 18.43 -7.72
C GLY A 115 -1.02 17.22 -7.08
N TYR A 116 -0.08 16.59 -7.77
CA TYR A 116 0.67 15.42 -7.28
C TYR A 116 1.64 15.78 -6.13
N GLU A 117 1.23 15.62 -4.86
CA GLU A 117 2.16 15.59 -3.72
C GLU A 117 2.84 14.21 -3.57
N GLY A 118 3.78 13.91 -4.47
CA GLY A 118 4.78 12.84 -4.33
C GLY A 118 5.91 13.17 -3.35
N ILE A 119 5.76 14.21 -2.51
CA ILE A 119 6.86 14.86 -1.80
C ILE A 119 7.25 14.10 -0.52
N ASP A 120 6.33 13.36 0.10
CA ASP A 120 6.58 12.74 1.41
C ASP A 120 7.30 11.38 1.31
N THR A 121 6.82 10.49 0.44
CA THR A 121 7.43 9.16 0.19
C THR A 121 8.76 9.24 -0.56
N ALA A 122 8.92 10.19 -1.50
CA ALA A 122 10.20 10.39 -2.17
C ALA A 122 11.28 10.88 -1.20
N ARG A 123 10.90 11.70 -0.22
CA ARG A 123 11.82 12.22 0.80
C ARG A 123 12.21 11.15 1.81
N GLU A 124 11.28 10.31 2.24
CA GLU A 124 11.58 9.17 3.11
C GLU A 124 12.40 8.08 2.40
N LEU A 125 12.09 7.79 1.14
CA LEU A 125 12.88 6.88 0.30
C LEU A 125 14.31 7.42 0.07
N ARG A 126 14.48 8.71 -0.20
CA ARG A 126 15.83 9.31 -0.32
C ARG A 126 16.61 9.22 0.98
N LYS A 127 15.97 9.42 2.13
CA LYS A 127 16.62 9.23 3.44
C LYS A 127 17.04 7.78 3.67
N ALA A 128 16.18 6.83 3.31
CA ALA A 128 16.50 5.39 3.41
C ALA A 128 17.62 4.99 2.44
N LEU A 129 17.59 5.46 1.19
CA LEU A 129 18.65 5.25 0.20
C LEU A 129 19.99 5.87 0.63
N ALA A 130 19.97 7.04 1.26
CA ALA A 130 21.17 7.68 1.79
C ALA A 130 21.80 6.92 2.96
N SER A 131 21.05 6.03 3.63
CA SER A 131 21.55 5.19 4.71
C SER A 131 22.13 3.84 4.25
N LEU A 132 22.06 3.53 2.94
CA LEU A 132 22.62 2.28 2.41
C LEU A 132 24.15 2.37 2.26
N PRO A 133 24.89 1.30 2.63
CA PRO A 133 26.32 1.21 2.39
C PRO A 133 26.66 1.34 0.89
N ASN A 134 27.82 1.91 0.58
CA ASN A 134 28.20 2.35 -0.78
C ASN A 134 28.12 1.26 -1.86
N ASN A 135 28.29 -0.01 -1.49
CA ASN A 135 28.18 -1.16 -2.40
C ASN A 135 26.78 -1.34 -3.00
N PHE A 136 25.72 -0.82 -2.36
CA PHE A 136 24.34 -0.87 -2.86
C PHE A 136 23.85 0.45 -3.47
N ARG A 137 24.54 1.58 -3.20
CA ARG A 137 24.17 2.91 -3.70
C ARG A 137 24.68 3.18 -5.12
N LEU A 138 25.90 2.75 -5.43
CA LEU A 138 26.55 3.02 -6.71
C LEU A 138 25.81 2.45 -7.94
N PRO A 139 25.22 1.24 -7.93
CA PRO A 139 24.53 0.71 -9.10
C PRO A 139 23.25 1.47 -9.48
N ILE A 140 22.67 2.23 -8.55
CA ILE A 140 21.38 2.93 -8.73
C ILE A 140 21.60 4.37 -9.24
N GLU A 141 22.76 4.99 -8.96
CA GLU A 141 23.08 6.36 -9.37
C GLU A 141 23.63 6.48 -10.81
N TYR A 142 24.03 5.36 -11.43
CA TYR A 142 24.65 5.32 -12.77
C TYR A 142 23.77 4.68 -13.86
N VAL A 143 22.45 4.60 -13.64
CA VAL A 143 21.44 4.21 -14.65
C VAL A 143 20.51 5.39 -14.91
#